data_AF-G9AYG0-F1
#
_entry.id   AF-G9AYG0-F1
#
_cell.length_a   1.000
_cell.length_b   1.000
_cell.length_c   1.000
_cell.angle_alpha   90.00
_cell.angle_beta   90.00
_cell.angle_gamma   90.00
#
_symmetry.space_group_name_H-M   'P 1'
#
loop_
_entity.id
_entity.type
_entity.pdbx_description
1 polymer ?
#
loop_
_entity_poly.entity_id
_entity_poly.type
_entity_poly.pdbx_seq_one_letter_code
_entity_poly.pdbx_strand_id
1 'polypeptide(L)'
;MQITKIISSATVERLKQKARKLKREKSIPHTQALDEIAVSAGFNHWHQVVLANDALKPSEVALSSGCVMAFDVKDGMDVDTSDGILIEDHFLEMLTEKQLFEINANSPDEDDEQNRPLKETLSDSELQEYFRDYCSFMYFRLAEPHANKPLKEVLALIRQYSFWMPQYIWLQGHLIDTYHLPAEDENGNTVGVRF
;
A
#
# COMPACT_ATOMS: atom_id res chain seq x y z
N MET A 1 -19.63 12.14 -8.86
CA MET A 1 -19.35 11.02 -9.77
C MET A 1 -18.60 9.98 -8.95
N GLN A 2 -19.14 8.77 -8.81
CA GLN A 2 -18.57 7.74 -7.94
C GLN A 2 -17.55 6.93 -8.73
N ILE A 3 -16.29 6.92 -8.32
CA ILE A 3 -15.25 6.11 -8.95
C ILE A 3 -15.49 4.66 -8.52
N THR A 4 -15.96 3.81 -9.43
CA THR A 4 -16.30 2.41 -9.15
C THR A 4 -15.17 1.44 -9.49
N LYS A 5 -14.09 1.92 -10.12
CA LYS A 5 -12.92 1.14 -10.54
C LYS A 5 -11.66 1.98 -10.40
N ILE A 6 -10.58 1.34 -9.98
CA ILE A 6 -9.22 1.91 -9.93
C ILE A 6 -8.30 1.16 -10.89
N ILE A 7 -7.23 1.82 -11.34
CA ILE A 7 -6.27 1.24 -12.28
C ILE A 7 -4.87 1.80 -12.07
N SER A 8 -3.88 0.91 -11.96
CA SER A 8 -2.48 1.29 -11.76
C SER A 8 -1.88 2.01 -12.95
N SER A 9 -0.90 2.87 -12.70
CA SER A 9 -0.19 3.62 -13.74
C SER A 9 0.51 2.68 -14.73
N ALA A 10 1.05 1.57 -14.23
CA ALA A 10 1.64 0.52 -15.06
C ALA A 10 0.61 -0.09 -16.03
N THR A 11 -0.61 -0.31 -15.58
CA THR A 11 -1.68 -0.85 -16.44
C THR A 11 -2.12 0.18 -17.47
N VAL A 12 -2.26 1.45 -17.09
CA VAL A 12 -2.59 2.54 -18.03
C VAL A 12 -1.56 2.63 -19.16
N GLU A 13 -0.26 2.53 -18.86
CA GLU A 13 0.78 2.55 -19.89
C GLU A 13 0.67 1.33 -20.83
N ARG A 14 0.36 0.13 -20.31
CA ARG A 14 0.07 -1.04 -21.16
C ARG A 14 -1.14 -0.80 -22.06
N LEU A 15 -2.20 -0.16 -21.57
CA LEU A 15 -3.38 0.19 -22.38
C LEU A 15 -3.03 1.22 -23.46
N LYS A 16 -2.23 2.25 -23.15
CA LYS A 16 -1.73 3.21 -24.15
C LYS A 16 -0.92 2.51 -25.24
N GLN A 17 -0.07 1.56 -24.88
CA GLN A 17 0.69 0.75 -25.85
C GLN A 17 -0.23 -0.07 -26.75
N LYS A 18 -1.26 -0.72 -26.17
CA LYS A 18 -2.29 -1.43 -26.95
C LYS A 18 -3.04 -0.51 -27.91
N ALA A 19 -3.41 0.70 -27.47
CA ALA A 19 -4.09 1.67 -28.33
C ALA A 19 -3.20 2.16 -29.48
N ARG A 20 -1.89 2.36 -29.25
CA ARG A 20 -0.92 2.68 -30.33
C ARG A 20 -0.81 1.55 -31.34
N LYS A 21 -0.85 0.29 -30.90
CA LYS A 21 -0.86 -0.88 -31.78
C LYS A 21 -2.15 -0.92 -32.61
N LEU A 22 -3.31 -0.80 -31.97
CA LEU A 22 -4.63 -0.79 -32.62
C LEU A 22 -4.77 0.32 -33.65
N LYS A 23 -4.30 1.54 -33.33
CA LYS A 23 -4.24 2.69 -34.25
C LYS A 23 -3.55 2.32 -35.56
N ARG A 24 -2.41 1.62 -35.49
CA ARG A 24 -1.64 1.20 -36.67
C ARG A 24 -2.34 0.09 -37.46
N GLU A 25 -2.92 -0.88 -36.77
CA GLU A 25 -3.58 -2.03 -37.40
C GLU A 25 -4.87 -1.65 -38.12
N LYS A 26 -5.68 -0.78 -37.52
CA LYS A 26 -6.99 -0.38 -38.06
C LYS A 26 -6.99 0.97 -38.79
N SER A 27 -5.87 1.70 -38.79
CA SER A 27 -5.77 3.05 -39.35
C SER A 27 -6.83 4.04 -38.81
N ILE A 28 -7.16 3.93 -37.52
CA ILE A 28 -8.15 4.79 -36.85
C ILE A 28 -7.50 5.98 -36.10
N PRO A 29 -8.25 7.04 -35.76
CA PRO A 29 -7.76 8.10 -34.88
C PRO A 29 -7.29 7.57 -33.52
N HIS A 30 -6.30 8.22 -32.92
CA HIS A 30 -5.74 7.76 -31.64
C HIS A 30 -6.76 7.80 -30.50
N THR A 31 -7.61 8.82 -30.46
CA THR A 31 -8.70 8.97 -29.49
C THR A 31 -9.68 7.79 -29.57
N GLN A 32 -10.11 7.44 -30.78
CA GLN A 32 -10.97 6.26 -31.00
C GLN A 32 -10.28 4.97 -30.54
N ALA A 33 -8.99 4.79 -30.84
CA ALA A 33 -8.25 3.62 -30.39
C ALA A 33 -8.16 3.51 -28.86
N LEU A 34 -8.03 4.65 -28.16
CA LEU A 34 -8.01 4.69 -26.69
C LEU A 34 -9.38 4.29 -26.12
N ASP A 35 -10.48 4.80 -26.70
CA ASP A 35 -11.82 4.44 -26.25
C ASP A 35 -12.15 2.97 -26.49
N GLU A 36 -11.80 2.40 -27.66
CA GLU A 36 -11.95 0.96 -27.93
C GLU A 36 -11.19 0.10 -26.92
N ILE A 37 -9.96 0.49 -26.56
CA ILE A 37 -9.16 -0.22 -25.54
C ILE A 37 -9.76 -0.04 -24.14
N ALA A 38 -10.27 1.14 -23.79
CA ALA A 38 -10.95 1.38 -22.51
C ALA A 38 -12.17 0.47 -22.35
N VAL A 39 -13.00 0.35 -23.39
CA VAL A 39 -14.14 -0.57 -23.43
C VAL A 39 -13.72 -2.02 -23.24
N SER A 40 -12.64 -2.46 -23.91
CA SER A 40 -12.10 -3.81 -23.72
C SER A 40 -11.58 -4.09 -22.31
N ALA A 41 -11.19 -3.04 -21.57
CA ALA A 41 -10.75 -3.11 -20.17
C ALA A 41 -11.91 -2.91 -19.17
N GLY A 42 -13.15 -2.81 -19.65
CA GLY A 42 -14.34 -2.66 -18.82
C GLY A 42 -14.66 -1.23 -18.37
N PHE A 43 -14.11 -0.20 -19.03
CA PHE A 43 -14.46 1.20 -18.84
C PHE A 43 -15.34 1.71 -19.99
N ASN A 44 -16.11 2.78 -19.80
CA ASN A 44 -16.97 3.28 -20.88
C ASN A 44 -16.19 4.07 -21.95
N HIS A 45 -15.15 4.80 -21.53
CA HIS A 45 -14.31 5.62 -22.40
C HIS A 45 -12.99 5.94 -21.70
N TRP A 46 -11.99 6.42 -22.44
CA TRP A 46 -10.64 6.65 -21.93
C TRP A 46 -10.60 7.63 -20.75
N HIS A 47 -11.47 8.64 -20.73
CA HIS A 47 -11.52 9.59 -19.61
C HIS A 47 -11.84 8.90 -18.26
N GLN A 48 -12.62 7.81 -18.23
CA GLN A 48 -12.81 7.05 -16.97
C GLN A 48 -11.53 6.33 -16.53
N VAL A 49 -10.72 5.85 -17.48
CA VAL A 49 -9.41 5.24 -17.19
C VAL A 49 -8.49 6.26 -16.52
N VAL A 50 -8.49 7.51 -17.02
CA VAL A 50 -7.71 8.60 -16.45
C VAL A 50 -8.17 8.91 -15.02
N LEU A 51 -9.47 9.09 -14.80
CA LEU A 51 -10.00 9.39 -13.46
C LEU A 51 -9.74 8.26 -12.46
N ALA A 52 -9.87 7.00 -12.90
CA ALA A 52 -9.56 5.82 -12.11
C ALA A 52 -8.07 5.73 -11.74
N ASN A 53 -7.18 6.19 -12.62
CA ASN A 53 -5.75 6.24 -12.37
C ASN A 53 -5.36 7.42 -11.47
N ASP A 54 -5.93 8.59 -11.72
CA ASP A 54 -5.66 9.81 -10.94
C ASP A 54 -6.01 9.62 -9.46
N ALA A 55 -7.03 8.81 -9.15
CA ALA A 55 -7.37 8.46 -7.78
C ALA A 55 -6.30 7.61 -7.07
N LEU A 56 -5.65 6.69 -7.79
CA LEU A 56 -4.66 5.75 -7.23
C LEU A 56 -3.23 6.31 -7.25
N LYS A 57 -2.96 7.27 -8.13
CA LYS A 57 -1.63 7.83 -8.38
C LYS A 57 -0.95 8.41 -7.13
N PRO A 58 -1.62 9.13 -6.22
CA PRO A 58 -0.98 9.59 -4.98
C PRO A 58 -0.42 8.43 -4.14
N SER A 59 -1.15 7.33 -4.05
CA SER A 59 -0.76 6.13 -3.30
C SER A 59 0.43 5.43 -3.96
N GLU A 60 0.43 5.29 -5.30
CA GLU A 60 1.58 4.73 -6.05
C GLU A 60 2.85 5.58 -5.87
N VAL A 61 2.72 6.92 -5.91
CA VAL A 61 3.85 7.84 -5.71
C VAL A 61 4.38 7.75 -4.29
N ALA A 62 3.49 7.76 -3.29
CA ALA A 62 3.86 7.64 -1.89
C ALA A 62 4.58 6.32 -1.60
N LEU A 63 4.07 5.20 -2.14
CA LEU A 63 4.67 3.88 -1.96
C LEU A 63 6.05 3.77 -2.61
N SER A 64 6.21 4.35 -3.82
CA SER A 64 7.46 4.22 -4.59
C SER A 64 8.56 5.18 -4.18
N SER A 65 8.22 6.39 -3.73
CA SER A 65 9.19 7.47 -3.53
C SER A 65 9.01 8.25 -2.24
N GLY A 66 7.86 8.11 -1.57
CA GLY A 66 7.55 8.82 -0.33
C GLY A 66 7.66 7.92 0.90
N CYS A 67 6.76 8.16 1.84
CA CYS A 67 6.65 7.38 3.07
C CYS A 67 5.20 6.91 3.27
N VAL A 68 5.04 5.60 3.39
CA VAL A 68 3.78 4.90 3.69
C VAL A 68 3.97 4.09 4.96
N MET A 69 2.92 3.99 5.76
CA MET A 69 2.90 3.30 7.04
C MET A 69 1.66 2.42 7.12
N ALA A 70 1.81 1.21 7.65
CA ALA A 70 0.72 0.32 8.01
C ALA A 70 0.70 0.11 9.52
N PHE A 71 -0.42 0.45 10.15
CA PHE A 71 -0.68 0.25 11.56
C PHE A 71 -1.63 -0.93 11.74
N ASP A 72 -1.51 -1.66 12.85
CA ASP A 72 -2.62 -2.49 13.32
C ASP A 72 -3.89 -1.63 13.36
N VAL A 73 -5.06 -2.21 13.04
CA VAL A 73 -6.31 -1.46 12.96
C VAL A 73 -6.60 -0.70 14.25
N LYS A 74 -6.37 -1.31 15.43
CA LYS A 74 -6.66 -0.66 16.71
C LYS A 74 -5.72 0.51 16.96
N ASP A 75 -4.44 0.33 16.65
CA ASP A 75 -3.43 1.37 16.80
C ASP A 75 -3.64 2.51 15.79
N GLY A 76 -4.10 2.18 14.59
CA GLY A 76 -4.40 3.11 13.51
C GLY A 76 -5.59 4.02 13.81
N MET A 77 -6.57 3.54 14.58
CA MET A 77 -7.73 4.35 15.00
C MET A 77 -7.34 5.53 15.89
N ASP A 78 -6.21 5.43 16.59
CA ASP A 78 -5.71 6.47 17.50
C ASP A 78 -4.75 7.46 16.79
N VAL A 79 -4.49 7.30 15.49
CA VAL A 79 -3.61 8.20 14.73
C VAL A 79 -4.29 9.55 14.50
N ASP A 80 -3.67 10.63 14.97
CA ASP A 80 -4.12 12.00 14.68
C ASP A 80 -3.81 12.38 13.22
N THR A 81 -4.85 12.73 12.47
CA THR A 81 -4.76 13.16 11.06
C THR A 81 -5.24 14.60 10.85
N SER A 82 -5.51 15.33 11.94
CA SER A 82 -6.24 16.61 11.91
C SER A 82 -5.50 17.75 11.18
N ASP A 83 -4.17 17.71 11.14
CA ASP A 83 -3.34 18.72 10.47
C ASP A 83 -2.97 18.38 9.01
N GLY A 84 -3.37 17.18 8.55
CA GLY A 84 -3.13 16.71 7.18
C GLY A 84 -1.71 16.27 6.89
N ILE A 85 -0.82 16.14 7.89
CA ILE A 85 0.53 15.60 7.69
C ILE A 85 0.48 14.08 7.46
N LEU A 86 -0.31 13.36 8.25
CA LEU A 86 -0.70 11.98 7.97
C LEU A 86 -2.03 11.94 7.22
N ILE A 87 -2.04 11.26 6.09
CA ILE A 87 -3.23 11.10 5.25
C ILE A 87 -3.57 9.61 5.22
N GLU A 88 -4.76 9.26 5.72
CA GLU A 88 -5.31 7.92 5.57
C GLU A 88 -5.51 7.59 4.09
N ASP A 89 -5.07 6.41 3.66
CA ASP A 89 -5.07 6.03 2.25
C ASP A 89 -5.34 4.53 2.09
N HIS A 90 -6.63 4.21 1.94
CA HIS A 90 -7.13 2.85 1.80
C HIS A 90 -6.69 2.14 0.51
N PHE A 91 -6.15 2.84 -0.49
CA PHE A 91 -5.67 2.17 -1.71
C PHE A 91 -4.37 1.40 -1.49
N LEU A 92 -3.64 1.72 -0.42
CA LEU A 92 -2.35 1.10 -0.09
C LEU A 92 -2.49 -0.37 0.31
N GLU A 93 -3.64 -0.78 0.83
CA GLU A 93 -3.94 -2.18 1.13
C GLU A 93 -3.74 -3.04 -0.13
N MET A 94 -4.47 -2.73 -1.21
CA MET A 94 -4.34 -3.44 -2.50
C MET A 94 -2.92 -3.38 -3.08
N LEU A 95 -2.22 -2.26 -2.91
CA LEU A 95 -0.88 -2.08 -3.48
C LEU A 95 0.20 -2.88 -2.74
N THR A 96 -0.01 -3.17 -1.45
CA THR A 96 0.97 -3.84 -0.58
C THR A 96 0.61 -5.27 -0.24
N GLU A 97 -0.66 -5.68 -0.42
CA GLU A 97 -1.22 -6.99 -0.08
C GLU A 97 -0.31 -8.14 -0.51
N LYS A 98 0.12 -8.15 -1.77
CA LYS A 98 0.97 -9.22 -2.29
C LYS A 98 2.30 -9.33 -1.53
N GLN A 99 2.96 -8.21 -1.26
CA GLN A 99 4.25 -8.20 -0.57
C GLN A 99 4.09 -8.67 0.89
N LEU A 100 3.03 -8.21 1.57
CA LEU A 100 2.74 -8.61 2.94
C LEU A 100 2.31 -10.07 3.03
N PHE A 101 1.53 -10.56 2.07
CA PHE A 101 1.19 -11.99 1.97
C PHE A 101 2.44 -12.84 1.81
N GLU A 102 3.39 -12.43 0.95
CA GLU A 102 4.66 -13.14 0.80
C GLU A 102 5.46 -13.15 2.11
N ILE A 103 5.47 -12.05 2.87
CA ILE A 103 6.16 -12.01 4.18
C ILE A 103 5.50 -12.97 5.16
N ASN A 104 4.18 -12.89 5.31
CA ASN A 104 3.40 -13.78 6.19
C ASN A 104 3.58 -15.24 5.78
N ALA A 105 3.50 -15.57 4.50
CA ALA A 105 3.72 -16.94 4.02
C ALA A 105 5.11 -17.50 4.36
N ASN A 106 6.10 -16.62 4.55
CA ASN A 106 7.46 -17.00 4.91
C ASN A 106 7.76 -16.83 6.41
N SER A 107 6.82 -16.34 7.22
CA SER A 107 7.03 -16.23 8.67
C SER A 107 7.02 -17.62 9.30
N PRO A 108 7.74 -17.80 10.43
CA PRO A 108 7.68 -19.05 11.17
C PRO A 108 6.25 -19.37 11.63
N ASP A 109 5.89 -20.64 11.54
CA ASP A 109 4.72 -21.17 12.22
C ASP A 109 5.08 -21.48 13.68
N GLU A 110 4.53 -20.69 14.61
CA GLU A 110 4.81 -20.82 16.05
C GLU A 110 4.25 -22.14 16.64
N ASP A 111 3.27 -22.76 15.98
CA ASP A 111 2.68 -24.04 16.40
C ASP A 111 3.46 -25.26 15.85
N ASP A 112 4.39 -25.05 14.91
CA ASP A 112 5.24 -26.10 14.34
C ASP A 112 6.55 -26.25 15.14
N GLU A 113 6.79 -27.42 15.74
CA GLU A 113 8.00 -27.68 16.53
C GLU A 113 9.32 -27.51 15.74
N GLN A 114 9.27 -27.57 14.41
CA GLN A 114 10.43 -27.39 13.53
C GLN A 114 10.59 -25.93 13.06
N ASN A 115 9.70 -25.02 13.49
CA ASN A 115 9.71 -23.60 13.17
C ASN A 115 9.77 -23.36 11.66
N ARG A 116 9.06 -24.19 10.89
CA ARG A 116 8.97 -24.08 9.43
C ARG A 116 8.11 -22.87 9.04
N PRO A 117 8.27 -22.34 7.81
CA PRO A 117 7.42 -21.27 7.33
C PRO A 117 5.94 -21.68 7.21
N LEU A 118 5.01 -20.74 7.42
CA LEU A 118 3.55 -20.99 7.32
C LEU A 118 3.14 -21.65 5.99
N LYS A 119 3.77 -21.29 4.86
CA LYS A 119 3.49 -21.91 3.56
C LYS A 119 3.86 -23.40 3.45
N GLU A 120 4.65 -23.92 4.39
CA GLU A 120 5.07 -25.34 4.45
C GLU A 120 4.25 -26.16 5.45
N THR A 121 3.46 -25.49 6.29
CA THR A 121 2.67 -26.10 7.36
C THR A 121 1.17 -25.97 7.10
N LEU A 122 0.74 -24.88 6.44
CA LEU A 122 -0.64 -24.61 6.07
C LEU A 122 -0.92 -24.93 4.60
N SER A 123 -2.16 -25.31 4.30
CA SER A 123 -2.66 -25.31 2.92
C SER A 123 -2.85 -23.89 2.38
N ASP A 124 -2.90 -23.74 1.05
CA ASP A 124 -3.14 -22.43 0.40
C ASP A 124 -4.40 -21.72 0.92
N SER A 125 -5.47 -22.47 1.20
CA SER A 125 -6.72 -21.90 1.75
C SER A 125 -6.56 -21.41 3.18
N GLU A 126 -5.90 -22.19 4.03
CA GLU A 126 -5.65 -21.84 5.43
C GLU A 126 -4.70 -20.65 5.52
N LEU A 127 -3.65 -20.62 4.69
CA LEU A 127 -2.71 -19.51 4.65
C LEU A 127 -3.40 -18.20 4.22
N GLN A 128 -4.32 -18.26 3.25
CA GLN A 128 -5.09 -17.09 2.84
C GLN A 128 -6.07 -16.62 3.92
N GLU A 129 -6.68 -17.55 4.66
CA GLU A 129 -7.55 -17.22 5.78
C GLU A 129 -6.77 -16.59 6.92
N TYR A 130 -5.65 -17.20 7.32
CA TYR A 130 -4.72 -16.66 8.30
C TYR A 130 -4.28 -15.24 7.95
N PHE A 131 -3.85 -15.01 6.70
CA PHE A 131 -3.46 -13.67 6.26
C PHE A 131 -4.60 -12.65 6.38
N ARG A 132 -5.83 -13.00 6.03
CA ARG A 132 -6.97 -12.08 6.17
C ARG A 132 -7.31 -11.76 7.63
N ASP A 133 -7.17 -12.74 8.51
CA ASP A 133 -7.56 -12.60 9.91
C ASP A 133 -6.51 -11.84 10.73
N TYR A 134 -5.23 -12.01 10.41
CA TYR A 134 -4.11 -11.45 11.19
C TYR A 134 -3.37 -10.29 10.51
N CYS A 135 -3.50 -10.10 9.20
CA CYS A 135 -2.84 -9.02 8.47
C CYS A 135 -3.84 -7.97 7.97
N SER A 136 -4.59 -7.39 8.90
CA SER A 136 -5.46 -6.23 8.64
C SER A 136 -4.80 -4.95 9.15
N PHE A 137 -4.70 -3.94 8.31
CA PHE A 137 -3.99 -2.70 8.62
C PHE A 137 -4.78 -1.44 8.26
N MET A 138 -4.56 -0.38 9.03
CA MET A 138 -4.88 0.98 8.61
C MET A 138 -3.64 1.63 8.00
N TYR A 139 -3.82 2.22 6.83
CA TYR A 139 -2.73 2.75 6.03
C TYR A 139 -2.72 4.27 6.01
N PHE A 140 -1.52 4.84 6.18
CA PHE A 140 -1.30 6.27 6.12
C PHE A 140 -0.09 6.58 5.25
N ARG A 141 -0.11 7.75 4.61
CA ARG A 141 1.06 8.31 3.90
C ARG A 141 1.39 9.69 4.44
N LEU A 142 2.68 10.03 4.44
CA LEU A 142 3.13 11.37 4.78
C LEU A 142 2.91 12.33 3.61
N ALA A 143 2.43 13.53 3.93
CA ALA A 143 2.43 14.65 3.00
C ALA A 143 3.86 15.18 2.75
N GLU A 144 4.11 15.76 1.58
CA GLU A 144 5.33 16.52 1.33
C GLU A 144 5.37 17.76 2.24
N PRO A 145 6.57 18.21 2.70
CA PRO A 145 7.90 17.69 2.38
C PRO A 145 8.39 16.52 3.28
N HIS A 146 7.53 16.00 4.15
CA HIS A 146 7.93 15.03 5.18
C HIS A 146 8.19 13.62 4.63
N ALA A 147 7.65 13.31 3.45
CA ALA A 147 7.70 11.99 2.82
C ALA A 147 9.13 11.51 2.47
N ASN A 148 10.11 12.41 2.39
CA ASN A 148 11.49 12.12 1.96
C ASN A 148 12.53 12.17 3.09
N LYS A 149 12.07 12.20 4.35
CA LYS A 149 12.95 12.28 5.51
C LYS A 149 13.63 10.93 5.82
N PRO A 150 14.81 10.93 6.46
CA PRO A 150 15.43 9.70 6.95
C PRO A 150 14.54 8.99 7.97
N LEU A 151 14.65 7.65 8.06
CA LEU A 151 13.83 6.81 8.96
C LEU A 151 13.77 7.36 10.39
N LYS A 152 14.90 7.80 10.96
CA LYS A 152 14.93 8.35 12.33
C LYS A 152 14.03 9.57 12.49
N GLU A 153 14.01 10.47 11.51
CA GLU A 153 13.14 11.64 11.53
C GLU A 153 11.68 11.28 11.29
N VAL A 154 11.43 10.30 10.42
CA VAL A 154 10.07 9.76 10.19
C VAL A 154 9.52 9.17 11.49
N LEU A 155 10.27 8.31 12.17
CA LEU A 155 9.86 7.73 13.45
C LEU A 155 9.61 8.80 14.53
N ALA A 156 10.50 9.80 14.63
CA ALA A 156 10.32 10.92 15.56
C ALA A 156 9.09 11.79 15.23
N LEU A 157 8.75 11.91 13.93
CA LEU A 157 7.54 12.60 13.49
C LEU A 157 6.30 11.81 13.88
N ILE A 158 6.25 10.51 13.58
CA ILE A 158 5.09 9.63 13.84
C ILE A 158 4.68 9.65 15.32
N ARG A 159 5.66 9.70 16.23
CA ARG A 159 5.41 9.77 17.68
C ARG A 159 4.58 10.97 18.14
N GLN A 160 4.51 12.02 17.32
CA GLN A 160 3.68 13.18 17.61
C GLN A 160 2.20 12.94 17.29
N TYR A 161 1.90 11.90 16.49
CA TYR A 161 0.55 11.60 15.99
C TYR A 161 0.00 10.28 16.49
N SER A 162 0.85 9.37 16.95
CA SER A 162 0.43 8.11 17.55
C SER A 162 1.41 7.66 18.63
N PHE A 163 0.86 7.09 19.70
CA PHE A 163 1.63 6.43 20.74
C PHE A 163 2.30 5.16 20.22
N TRP A 164 1.59 4.41 19.38
CA TRP A 164 2.07 3.16 18.80
C TRP A 164 2.86 3.43 17.51
N MET A 165 3.87 2.62 17.23
CA MET A 165 4.61 2.68 15.97
C MET A 165 3.87 1.89 14.88
N PRO A 166 3.96 2.23 13.60
CA PRO A 166 3.46 1.34 12.55
C PRO A 166 4.12 -0.04 12.67
N GLN A 167 3.46 -1.07 12.15
CA GLN A 167 4.08 -2.39 12.01
C GLN A 167 5.01 -2.44 10.80
N TYR A 168 4.64 -1.73 9.72
CA TYR A 168 5.42 -1.65 8.50
C TYR A 168 5.56 -0.20 8.01
N ILE A 169 6.74 0.14 7.51
CA ILE A 169 7.01 1.40 6.84
C ILE A 169 7.58 1.10 5.45
N TRP A 170 6.99 1.69 4.41
CA TRP A 170 7.64 1.81 3.10
C TRP A 170 8.23 3.20 3.00
N LEU A 171 9.56 3.27 3.01
CA LEU A 171 10.29 4.52 2.85
C LEU A 171 11.08 4.47 1.54
N GLN A 172 10.75 5.38 0.61
CA GLN A 172 11.36 5.46 -0.71
C GLN A 172 11.36 4.11 -1.44
N GLY A 173 10.23 3.40 -1.37
CA GLY A 173 10.05 2.07 -1.98
C GLY A 173 10.63 0.88 -1.21
N HIS A 174 11.30 1.12 -0.07
CA HIS A 174 11.88 0.04 0.74
C HIS A 174 10.99 -0.28 1.93
N LEU A 175 10.57 -1.54 2.04
CA LEU A 175 9.82 -2.03 3.19
C LEU A 175 10.75 -2.24 4.39
N ILE A 176 10.31 -1.73 5.52
CA ILE A 176 10.97 -1.80 6.82
C ILE A 176 9.95 -2.38 7.79
N ASP A 177 10.29 -3.51 8.40
CA ASP A 177 9.55 -4.07 9.52
C ASP A 177 9.91 -3.29 10.79
N THR A 178 8.88 -2.71 11.41
CA THR A 178 8.99 -1.94 12.65
C THR A 178 8.20 -2.57 13.79
N TYR A 179 7.65 -3.77 13.62
CA TYR A 179 6.81 -4.46 14.61
C TYR A 179 7.52 -4.59 15.96
N HIS A 180 8.80 -4.98 15.94
CA HIS A 180 9.61 -5.19 17.14
C HIS A 180 10.26 -3.92 17.70
N LEU A 181 10.01 -2.74 17.11
CA LEU A 181 10.55 -1.50 17.65
C LEU A 181 9.75 -1.09 18.90
N PRO A 182 10.44 -0.67 19.99
CA PRO A 182 9.75 -0.17 21.18
C PRO A 182 9.05 1.16 20.88
N ALA A 183 7.94 1.42 21.59
CA ALA A 183 7.44 2.77 21.76
C ALA A 183 8.34 3.47 22.79
N GLU A 184 8.87 4.66 22.47
CA GLU A 184 9.71 5.43 23.39
C GLU A 184 9.20 6.88 23.51
N ASP A 185 9.42 7.48 24.67
CA ASP A 185 9.09 8.89 24.97
C ASP A 185 10.02 9.89 24.27
N GLU A 186 9.81 11.19 24.52
CA GLU A 186 10.63 12.29 23.99
C GLU A 186 12.11 12.24 24.40
N ASN A 187 12.44 11.51 25.48
CA ASN A 187 13.80 11.33 25.99
C ASN A 187 14.45 10.03 25.49
N GLY A 188 13.74 9.23 24.68
CA GLY A 188 14.21 7.94 24.18
C GLY A 188 14.06 6.80 25.20
N ASN A 189 13.26 6.96 26.25
CA ASN A 189 12.97 5.87 27.19
C ASN A 189 11.84 4.99 26.65
N THR A 190 12.03 3.69 26.62
CA THR A 190 10.97 2.74 26.27
C THR A 190 9.78 2.85 27.22
N VAL A 191 8.61 3.14 26.66
CA VAL A 191 7.31 3.27 27.37
C VAL A 191 6.30 2.18 26.97
N GLY A 192 6.61 1.39 25.94
CA GLY A 192 5.78 0.25 25.52
C GLY A 192 6.55 -0.69 24.59
N VAL A 193 6.22 -1.98 24.63
CA VAL A 193 6.78 -3.02 23.74
C VAL A 193 5.62 -3.91 23.29
N ARG A 194 5.63 -4.30 22.01
CA ARG A 194 4.70 -5.31 21.49
C ARG A 194 5.24 -6.70 21.85
N PHE A 195 4.35 -7.57 22.33
CA PHE A 195 4.63 -8.96 22.66
C PHE A 195 3.92 -9.87 21.69
#